data_AF-A0A0F9I2D1-F1
#
_entry.id   AF-A0A0F9I2D1-F1
#
_cell.length_a   1.000
_cell.length_b   1.000
_cell.length_c   1.000
_cell.angle_alpha   90.00
_cell.angle_beta   90.00
_cell.angle_gamma   90.00
#
_symmetry.space_group_name_H-M   'P 1'
#
loop_
_entity.id
_entity.type
_entity.pdbx_description
1 polymer ?
#
loop_
_entity_poly.entity_id
_entity_poly.type
_entity_poly.pdbx_seq_one_letter_code
_entity_poly.pdbx_strand_id
1 'polypeptide(L)'
;MKIHIGMAALVVVGLCGAAAGQQEQEDASRPGQVHVEPSTLHCVSVRWPVTGDRNRNAVIEVQYRRRGQRQWRKGYPLVRTMPSPYPETRSAEYTVAGGWMFAGSVVDLRPDTAYEVKLRLRDPDGGGAERTLA
;
A
#
# COMPACT_ATOMS: atom_id res chain seq x y z
N MET A 1 59.00 30.40 -28.68
CA MET A 1 58.59 29.85 -29.99
C MET A 1 57.15 29.39 -29.84
N LYS A 2 56.21 30.08 -30.50
CA LYS A 2 54.76 29.80 -30.44
C LYS A 2 54.44 28.63 -31.36
N ILE A 3 53.69 27.64 -30.88
CA ILE A 3 53.01 26.66 -31.75
C ILE A 3 51.63 26.38 -31.15
N HIS A 4 50.59 26.87 -31.82
CA HIS A 4 49.19 26.45 -31.66
C HIS A 4 48.88 25.50 -32.81
N ILE A 5 48.21 24.38 -32.56
CA ILE A 5 47.38 23.52 -33.46
C ILE A 5 46.87 22.40 -32.52
N GLY A 6 45.62 21.95 -32.49
CA GLY A 6 44.41 22.24 -33.25
C GLY A 6 43.26 21.49 -32.57
N MET A 7 42.05 22.04 -32.71
CA MET A 7 40.82 21.58 -32.07
C MET A 7 40.35 20.27 -32.76
N ALA A 8 40.41 19.14 -32.06
CA ALA A 8 39.76 17.90 -32.49
C ALA A 8 38.39 17.78 -31.79
N ALA A 9 37.31 18.08 -32.51
CA ALA A 9 35.96 17.80 -32.05
C ALA A 9 35.68 16.30 -32.21
N LEU A 10 35.71 15.56 -31.10
CA LEU A 10 35.24 14.18 -31.05
C LEU A 10 33.72 14.19 -30.86
N VAL A 11 32.97 13.92 -31.94
CA VAL A 11 31.54 13.64 -31.85
C VAL A 11 31.38 12.18 -31.42
N VAL A 12 31.09 11.96 -30.14
CA VAL A 12 30.67 10.64 -29.63
C VAL A 12 29.16 10.52 -29.82
N VAL A 13 28.72 9.85 -30.88
CA VAL A 13 27.35 9.34 -30.97
C VAL A 13 27.31 8.06 -30.13
N GLY A 14 27.08 8.21 -28.82
CA GLY A 14 26.79 7.09 -27.95
C GLY A 14 25.31 6.73 -28.05
N LEU A 15 25.00 5.54 -28.58
CA LEU A 15 23.65 4.97 -28.53
C LEU A 15 23.15 4.97 -27.08
N CYS A 16 22.22 5.86 -26.77
CA CYS A 16 21.49 5.83 -25.52
C CYS A 16 20.46 4.69 -25.61
N GLY A 17 20.90 3.47 -25.29
CA GLY A 17 19.99 2.36 -25.07
C GLY A 17 19.14 2.66 -23.86
N ALA A 18 17.88 3.04 -24.08
CA ALA A 18 16.89 3.10 -23.01
C ALA A 18 16.64 1.67 -22.53
N ALA A 19 17.41 1.22 -21.54
CA ALA A 19 17.03 0.09 -20.73
C ALA A 19 15.75 0.50 -19.99
N ALA A 20 14.60 0.06 -20.50
CA ALA A 20 13.35 0.10 -19.76
C ALA A 20 13.54 -0.80 -18.54
N GLY A 21 13.98 -0.21 -17.42
CA GLY A 21 14.11 -0.92 -16.15
C GLY A 21 12.73 -1.37 -15.71
N GLN A 22 12.44 -2.68 -15.80
CA GLN A 22 11.42 -3.27 -14.96
C GLN A 22 11.90 -3.09 -13.52
N GLN A 23 11.31 -2.16 -12.78
CA GLN A 23 11.52 -2.11 -11.34
C GLN A 23 11.03 -3.44 -10.78
N GLU A 24 11.96 -4.30 -10.35
CA GLU A 24 11.60 -5.47 -9.56
C GLU A 24 10.91 -4.96 -8.30
N GLN A 25 9.65 -5.37 -8.15
CA GLN A 25 8.85 -5.01 -6.99
C GLN A 25 9.53 -5.59 -5.75
N GLU A 26 9.86 -4.75 -4.77
CA GLU A 26 10.57 -5.15 -3.57
C GLU A 26 9.70 -6.09 -2.70
N ASP A 27 10.33 -7.00 -1.95
CA ASP A 27 9.62 -7.87 -1.01
C ASP A 27 9.14 -7.08 0.21
N ALA A 28 9.83 -6.01 0.63
CA ALA A 28 9.43 -5.18 1.76
C ALA A 28 8.19 -4.31 1.48
N SER A 29 7.29 -4.19 2.46
CA SER A 29 6.06 -3.40 2.39
C SER A 29 6.26 -1.89 2.60
N ARG A 30 5.55 -1.09 1.80
CA ARG A 30 5.43 0.37 1.97
C ARG A 30 3.95 0.77 2.10
N PRO A 31 3.50 1.24 3.29
CA PRO A 31 2.11 1.58 3.52
C PRO A 31 1.71 2.89 2.83
N GLY A 32 0.58 2.88 2.12
CA GLY A 32 -0.08 4.08 1.62
C GLY A 32 -1.02 4.72 2.65
N GLN A 33 -1.90 5.61 2.16
CA GLN A 33 -2.95 6.23 2.97
C GLN A 33 -4.08 5.25 3.26
N VAL A 34 -4.56 5.21 4.51
CA VAL A 34 -5.74 4.40 4.87
C VAL A 34 -7.01 5.13 4.42
N HIS A 35 -7.91 4.41 3.77
CA HIS A 35 -9.23 4.88 3.37
C HIS A 35 -10.29 4.26 4.28
N VAL A 36 -11.18 5.08 4.84
CA VAL A 36 -12.33 4.63 5.62
C VAL A 36 -13.55 4.70 4.72
N GLU A 37 -14.28 3.60 4.64
CA GLU A 37 -15.52 3.53 3.89
C GLU A 37 -16.71 4.00 4.74
N PRO A 38 -17.81 4.43 4.11
CA PRO A 38 -19.05 4.69 4.82
C PRO A 38 -19.47 3.51 5.70
N SER A 39 -19.79 3.81 6.95
CA SER A 39 -20.29 2.81 7.91
C SER A 39 -21.66 2.28 7.47
N THR A 40 -21.91 0.99 7.70
CA THR A 40 -23.27 0.43 7.71
C THR A 40 -23.80 0.40 9.14
N LEU A 41 -25.02 -0.11 9.35
CA LEU A 41 -25.66 -0.12 10.68
C LEU A 41 -24.79 -0.78 11.77
N HIS A 42 -24.04 -1.82 11.42
CA HIS A 42 -23.25 -2.63 12.35
C HIS A 42 -21.79 -2.82 11.94
N CYS A 43 -21.32 -2.14 10.89
CA CYS A 43 -19.97 -2.35 10.37
C CYS A 43 -19.28 -1.04 10.00
N VAL A 44 -17.96 -1.03 10.16
CA VAL A 44 -17.06 -0.02 9.59
C VAL A 44 -16.06 -0.74 8.70
N SER A 45 -15.86 -0.26 7.48
CA SER A 45 -14.93 -0.87 6.53
C SER A 45 -13.74 0.03 6.26
N VAL A 46 -12.59 -0.58 5.99
CA VAL A 46 -11.34 0.11 5.71
C VAL A 46 -10.65 -0.52 4.51
N ARG A 47 -9.92 0.32 3.79
CA ARG A 47 -9.01 -0.08 2.72
C ARG A 47 -7.63 0.50 2.97
N TRP A 48 -6.60 -0.29 2.71
CA TRP A 48 -5.22 0.12 2.87
C TRP A 48 -4.38 -0.34 1.68
N PRO A 49 -4.01 0.56 0.76
CA PRO A 49 -3.03 0.27 -0.28
C PRO A 49 -1.64 0.09 0.34
N VAL A 50 -0.93 -0.94 -0.13
CA VAL A 50 0.45 -1.25 0.26
C VAL A 50 1.24 -1.55 -1.02
N THR A 51 2.35 -0.84 -1.25
CA THR A 51 3.28 -1.15 -2.35
C THR A 51 4.41 -2.06 -1.86
N GLY A 52 5.11 -2.73 -2.78
CA GLY A 52 6.06 -3.79 -2.42
C GLY A 52 5.35 -5.13 -2.18
N ASP A 53 5.76 -5.87 -1.14
CA ASP A 53 5.15 -7.13 -0.71
C ASP A 53 4.99 -8.12 -1.87
N ARG A 54 6.03 -8.22 -2.71
CA ARG A 54 6.00 -9.04 -3.93
C ARG A 54 5.77 -10.52 -3.62
N ASN A 55 6.36 -11.03 -2.54
CA ASN A 55 6.22 -12.40 -2.10
C ASN A 55 4.89 -12.68 -1.35
N ARG A 56 4.07 -11.63 -1.12
CA ARG A 56 2.69 -11.69 -0.61
C ARG A 56 2.55 -12.19 0.83
N ASN A 57 3.54 -11.97 1.68
CA ASN A 57 3.54 -12.43 3.06
C ASN A 57 3.19 -11.34 4.09
N ALA A 58 2.94 -10.09 3.67
CA ALA A 58 2.51 -9.06 4.60
C ALA A 58 1.09 -9.31 5.14
N VAL A 59 0.87 -8.90 6.39
CA VAL A 59 -0.40 -9.06 7.13
C VAL A 59 -0.79 -7.72 7.76
N ILE A 60 -2.09 -7.40 7.71
CA ILE A 60 -2.66 -6.25 8.42
C ILE A 60 -3.61 -6.74 9.51
N GLU A 61 -3.16 -6.65 10.76
CA GLU A 61 -3.95 -6.98 11.94
C GLU A 61 -4.91 -5.83 12.26
N VAL A 62 -6.13 -6.17 12.71
CA VAL A 62 -7.15 -5.20 13.10
C VAL A 62 -7.48 -5.36 14.58
N GLN A 63 -7.48 -4.24 15.30
CA GLN A 63 -8.01 -4.13 16.64
C GLN A 63 -8.99 -2.96 16.70
N TYR A 64 -9.96 -3.01 17.60
CA TYR A 64 -10.94 -1.94 17.73
C TYR A 64 -11.44 -1.81 19.16
N ARG A 65 -11.97 -0.64 19.51
CA ARG A 65 -12.60 -0.39 20.81
C ARG A 65 -13.62 0.72 20.69
N ARG A 66 -14.57 0.80 21.62
CA ARG A 66 -15.41 2.00 21.74
C ARG A 66 -14.52 3.17 22.14
N ARG A 67 -14.74 4.35 21.57
CA ARG A 67 -13.91 5.53 21.84
C ARG A 67 -13.87 5.82 23.34
N GLY A 68 -12.68 6.07 23.86
CA GLY A 68 -12.46 6.31 25.30
C GLY A 68 -12.34 5.06 26.16
N GLN A 69 -12.62 3.86 25.65
CA GLN A 69 -12.29 2.63 26.36
C GLN A 69 -10.79 2.34 26.31
N ARG A 70 -10.26 1.63 27.31
CA ARG A 70 -8.84 1.26 27.36
C ARG A 70 -8.55 -0.02 26.60
N GLN A 71 -9.44 -1.01 26.71
CA GLN A 71 -9.22 -2.35 26.19
C GLN A 71 -9.51 -2.43 24.69
N TRP A 72 -8.55 -2.95 23.94
CA TRP A 72 -8.69 -3.28 22.52
C TRP A 72 -9.30 -4.67 22.36
N ARG A 73 -10.26 -4.80 21.44
CA ARG A 73 -10.82 -6.07 20.97
C ARG A 73 -10.15 -6.45 19.65
N LYS A 74 -9.94 -7.76 19.44
CA LYS A 74 -9.40 -8.28 18.18
C LYS A 74 -10.49 -8.28 17.10
N GLY A 75 -10.17 -7.74 15.93
CA GLY A 75 -10.98 -7.83 14.72
C GLY A 75 -10.43 -8.87 13.74
N TYR A 76 -11.15 -9.08 12.63
CA TYR A 76 -10.62 -9.87 11.52
C TYR A 76 -9.50 -9.08 10.80
N PRO A 77 -8.38 -9.72 10.45
CA PRO A 77 -7.34 -9.09 9.63
C PRO A 77 -7.90 -8.59 8.29
N LEU A 78 -7.26 -7.57 7.71
CA LEU A 78 -7.61 -7.17 6.34
C LEU A 78 -7.17 -8.25 5.34
N VAL A 79 -7.97 -8.42 4.30
CA VAL A 79 -7.73 -9.39 3.24
C VAL A 79 -7.05 -8.70 2.07
N ARG A 80 -6.00 -9.33 1.54
CA ARG A 80 -5.37 -8.92 0.28
C ARG A 80 -6.35 -9.13 -0.87
N THR A 81 -6.75 -8.06 -1.54
CA THR A 81 -7.63 -8.15 -2.70
C THR A 81 -6.80 -8.36 -3.95
N MET A 82 -7.25 -9.26 -4.82
CA MET A 82 -6.65 -9.46 -6.14
C MET A 82 -7.38 -8.55 -7.14
N PRO A 83 -6.66 -7.73 -7.92
CA PRO A 83 -7.29 -6.96 -8.98
C PRO A 83 -7.92 -7.91 -10.02
N SER A 84 -8.98 -7.46 -10.69
CA SER A 84 -9.60 -8.23 -11.76
C SER A 84 -8.54 -8.59 -12.83
N PRO A 85 -8.46 -9.86 -13.25
CA PRO A 85 -7.55 -10.26 -14.32
C PRO A 85 -7.99 -9.64 -15.66
N TYR A 86 -9.27 -9.28 -15.80
CA TYR A 86 -9.87 -8.68 -16.99
C TYR A 86 -9.73 -7.15 -16.96
N PRO A 87 -8.91 -6.54 -17.86
CA PRO A 87 -8.68 -5.10 -17.87
C PRO A 87 -9.95 -4.24 -17.93
N GLU A 88 -10.96 -4.71 -18.66
CA GLU A 88 -12.24 -4.01 -18.88
C GLU A 88 -13.12 -3.90 -17.63
N THR A 89 -12.89 -4.75 -16.62
CA THR A 89 -13.60 -4.71 -15.33
C THR A 89 -12.69 -4.33 -14.15
N ARG A 90 -11.42 -4.03 -14.43
CA ARG A 90 -10.45 -3.70 -13.39
C ARG A 90 -10.70 -2.29 -12.89
N SER A 91 -11.14 -2.17 -11.63
CA SER A 91 -11.28 -0.86 -11.00
C SER A 91 -9.92 -0.24 -10.71
N ALA A 92 -9.71 0.99 -11.20
CA ALA A 92 -8.53 1.79 -10.87
C ALA A 92 -8.45 2.11 -9.38
N GLU A 93 -9.60 2.30 -8.72
CA GLU A 93 -9.67 2.66 -7.30
C GLU A 93 -9.23 1.52 -6.35
N TYR A 94 -9.39 0.27 -6.78
CA TYR A 94 -9.04 -0.92 -5.99
C TYR A 94 -7.77 -1.60 -6.48
N THR A 95 -7.08 -1.01 -7.47
CA THR A 95 -5.83 -1.52 -8.01
C THR A 95 -4.66 -0.66 -7.55
N VAL A 96 -3.66 -1.30 -6.93
CA VAL A 96 -2.44 -0.61 -6.48
C VAL A 96 -1.30 -0.97 -7.43
N ALA A 97 -0.80 0.02 -8.17
CA ALA A 97 0.36 -0.18 -9.02
C ALA A 97 1.59 -0.55 -8.18
N GLY A 98 2.25 -1.67 -8.52
CA GLY A 98 3.41 -2.17 -7.77
C GLY A 98 3.06 -2.58 -6.33
N GLY A 99 1.85 -3.06 -6.09
CA GLY A 99 1.40 -3.43 -4.75
C GLY A 99 0.08 -4.17 -4.69
N TRP A 100 -0.55 -4.07 -3.53
CA TRP A 100 -1.79 -4.74 -3.18
C TRP A 100 -2.71 -3.79 -2.44
N MET A 101 -4.00 -3.90 -2.74
CA MET A 101 -5.03 -3.34 -1.87
C MET A 101 -5.36 -4.37 -0.78
N PHE A 102 -5.43 -3.93 0.47
CA PHE A 102 -5.98 -4.70 1.58
C PHE A 102 -7.33 -4.10 1.98
N ALA A 103 -8.33 -4.93 2.22
CA ALA A 103 -9.67 -4.49 2.58
C ALA A 103 -10.31 -5.37 3.64
N GLY A 104 -11.19 -4.81 4.45
CA GLY A 104 -11.95 -5.56 5.44
C GLY A 104 -12.86 -4.68 6.29
N SER A 105 -13.64 -5.32 7.15
CA SER A 105 -14.60 -4.65 8.01
C SER A 105 -14.47 -5.10 9.46
N VAL A 106 -14.68 -4.16 10.38
CA VAL A 106 -15.05 -4.50 11.76
C VAL A 106 -16.55 -4.65 11.78
N VAL A 107 -17.03 -5.81 12.24
CA VAL A 107 -18.46 -6.19 12.27
C VAL A 107 -18.99 -6.27 13.70
N ASP A 108 -20.30 -6.47 13.85
CA ASP A 108 -21.00 -6.58 15.13
C ASP A 108 -20.79 -5.36 16.04
N LEU A 109 -20.72 -4.17 15.43
CA LEU A 109 -20.66 -2.91 16.14
C LEU A 109 -22.04 -2.50 16.64
N ARG A 110 -22.08 -1.82 17.79
CA ARG A 110 -23.33 -1.19 18.24
C ARG A 110 -23.58 0.06 17.39
N PRO A 111 -24.81 0.27 16.90
CA PRO A 111 -25.18 1.52 16.24
C PRO A 111 -24.98 2.72 17.16
N ASP A 112 -24.90 3.91 16.55
CA ASP A 112 -24.76 5.19 17.26
C ASP A 112 -23.65 5.18 18.33
N THR A 113 -22.51 4.60 17.97
CA THR A 113 -21.38 4.46 18.88
C THR A 113 -20.09 4.79 18.14
N ALA A 114 -19.30 5.71 18.70
CA ALA A 114 -17.97 6.01 18.21
C ALA A 114 -16.99 4.86 18.56
N TYR A 115 -16.23 4.41 17.57
CA TYR A 115 -15.19 3.40 17.71
C TYR A 115 -13.86 3.96 17.23
N GLU A 116 -12.78 3.50 17.87
CA GLU A 116 -11.43 3.63 17.34
C GLU A 116 -11.03 2.30 16.71
N VAL A 117 -10.41 2.35 15.53
CA VAL A 117 -9.89 1.18 14.82
C VAL A 117 -8.39 1.32 14.65
N LYS A 118 -7.64 0.33 15.12
CA LYS A 118 -6.20 0.23 14.97
C LYS A 118 -5.85 -0.82 13.93
N LEU A 119 -5.08 -0.41 12.94
CA LEU A 119 -4.54 -1.26 11.88
C LEU A 119 -3.03 -1.39 12.06
N ARG A 120 -2.51 -2.60 11.95
CA ARG A 120 -1.07 -2.86 12.06
C ARG A 120 -0.57 -3.70 10.89
N LEU A 121 0.13 -3.07 9.97
CA LEU A 121 0.86 -3.72 8.88
C LEU A 121 2.17 -4.30 9.41
N ARG A 122 2.41 -5.57 9.10
CA ARG A 122 3.64 -6.31 9.38
C ARG A 122 4.06 -7.06 8.14
N ASP A 123 5.36 -7.04 7.87
CA ASP A 123 5.98 -7.71 6.75
C ASP A 123 7.32 -8.32 7.24
N PRO A 124 7.52 -9.64 7.13
CA PRO A 124 8.78 -10.30 7.46
C PRO A 124 10.01 -9.77 6.72
N ASP A 125 9.84 -9.24 5.51
CA ASP A 125 10.92 -8.74 4.66
C ASP A 125 11.25 -7.26 4.89
N GLY A 126 10.50 -6.62 5.80
CA GLY A 126 10.73 -5.26 6.25
C GLY A 126 9.60 -4.31 5.87
N GLY A 127 9.59 -3.17 6.55
CA GLY A 127 8.47 -2.24 6.52
C GLY A 127 7.45 -2.53 7.61
N GLY A 128 6.31 -1.84 7.52
CA GLY A 128 5.25 -1.89 8.53
C GLY A 128 4.77 -0.51 8.97
N ALA A 129 3.59 -0.48 9.56
CA ALA A 129 3.00 0.73 10.10
C ALA A 129 1.89 0.38 11.07
N GLU A 130 1.67 1.28 12.03
CA GLU A 130 0.45 1.31 12.83
C GLU A 130 -0.34 2.59 12.49
N ARG A 131 -1.66 2.45 12.35
CA ARG A 131 -2.59 3.55 12.12
C ARG A 131 -3.78 3.39 13.05
N THR A 132 -4.17 4.47 13.71
CA THR A 132 -5.41 4.52 14.51
C THR A 132 -6.37 5.51 13.85
N LEU A 133 -7.58 5.04 13.59
CA LEU A 133 -8.70 5.77 13.02
C LEU A 133 -9.71 6.05 14.15
N ALA A 134 -10.32 7.24 14.17
CA ALA A 134 -11.22 7.69 15.23
C ALA A 134 -12.43 8.45 14.68
#